data_AF-A0A3C0JQH5-F1
#
_entry.id   AF-A0A3C0JQH5-F1
#
_cell.length_a   1.000
_cell.length_b   1.000
_cell.length_c   1.000
_cell.angle_alpha   90.00
_cell.angle_beta   90.00
_cell.angle_gamma   90.00
#
_symmetry.space_group_name_H-M   'P 1'
#
loop_
_entity.id
_entity.type
_entity.pdbx_description
1 polymer ?
#
loop_
_entity_poly.entity_id
_entity_poly.type
_entity_poly.pdbx_seq_one_letter_code
_entity_poly.pdbx_strand_id
1 'polypeptide(L)'
;MGGVFGAAAAASGCTDLNPVQIRHLLSYTSQQASGITSWQADVDHIEKAFDFAGMPDRSGVTAATMVEAGFTGVWDVFEGFNNLFDSYTVNHDRAALLNELGSRYEVMLTNIKRYCVGSPIQAPVDTLLNIIREHGVGADDLDRMVAVTANGENR
;
A
#
# COMPACT_ATOMS: atom_id res chain seq x y z
N MET A 1 -3.42 -0.11 -5.54
CA MET A 1 -2.86 0.95 -6.44
C MET A 1 -1.57 1.57 -5.92
N GLY A 2 -1.53 2.24 -4.76
CA GLY A 2 -0.33 3.02 -4.35
C GLY A 2 1.01 2.27 -4.39
N GLY A 3 1.04 1.00 -3.97
CA GLY A 3 2.27 0.20 -3.93
C GLY A 3 3.03 0.12 -5.27
N VAL A 4 2.33 -0.09 -6.39
CA VAL A 4 3.00 -0.31 -7.69
C VAL A 4 3.66 0.98 -8.20
N PHE A 5 3.03 2.13 -7.94
CA PHE A 5 3.61 3.44 -8.27
C PHE A 5 4.79 3.80 -7.37
N GLY A 6 4.71 3.47 -6.08
CA GLY A 6 5.85 3.60 -5.17
C GLY A 6 7.03 2.75 -5.61
N ALA A 7 6.80 1.48 -5.96
CA ALA A 7 7.83 0.57 -6.47
C ALA A 7 8.45 1.07 -7.78
N ALA A 8 7.61 1.49 -8.75
CA ALA A 8 8.10 2.04 -10.02
C ALA A 8 8.94 3.32 -9.83
N ALA A 9 8.52 4.22 -8.93
CA ALA A 9 9.27 5.44 -8.62
C ALA A 9 10.60 5.14 -7.90
N ALA A 10 10.63 4.16 -7.00
CA ALA A 10 11.87 3.73 -6.37
C ALA A 10 12.82 3.08 -7.40
N ALA A 11 12.29 2.21 -8.25
CA ALA A 11 13.06 1.54 -9.30
C ALA A 11 13.63 2.55 -10.32
N SER A 12 12.86 3.59 -10.69
CA SER A 12 13.37 4.62 -11.60
C SER A 12 14.53 5.41 -11.02
N GLY A 13 14.59 5.59 -9.69
CA GLY A 13 15.73 6.18 -8.99
C GLY A 13 17.03 5.36 -9.09
N CYS A 14 16.95 4.09 -9.52
CA CYS A 14 18.10 3.22 -9.75
C CYS A 14 18.48 3.10 -11.24
N THR A 15 17.90 3.93 -12.10
CA THR A 15 18.07 3.89 -13.57
C THR A 15 18.27 5.30 -14.12
N ASP A 16 18.86 5.45 -15.30
CA ASP A 16 19.10 6.74 -15.95
C ASP A 16 17.93 7.18 -16.87
N LEU A 17 16.68 6.98 -16.42
CA LEU A 17 15.50 7.33 -17.22
C LEU A 17 15.33 8.84 -17.33
N ASN A 18 15.21 9.33 -18.56
CA ASN A 18 14.89 10.73 -18.81
C ASN A 18 13.37 11.02 -18.61
N PRO A 19 12.93 12.30 -18.58
CA PRO A 19 11.52 12.63 -18.35
C PRO A 19 10.51 12.02 -19.33
N VAL A 20 10.90 11.76 -20.58
CA VAL A 20 10.06 11.07 -21.57
C VAL A 20 9.87 9.61 -21.18
N GLN A 21 10.96 8.94 -20.79
CA GLN A 21 10.93 7.57 -20.31
C GLN A 21 10.14 7.44 -19.00
N ILE A 22 10.24 8.39 -18.07
CA ILE A 22 9.42 8.40 -16.85
C ILE A 22 7.92 8.38 -17.18
N ARG A 23 7.48 9.08 -18.23
CA ARG A 23 6.07 9.01 -18.67
C ARG A 23 5.70 7.63 -19.21
N HIS A 24 6.57 7.00 -20.01
CA HIS A 24 6.35 5.62 -20.43
C HIS A 24 6.30 4.67 -19.23
N LEU A 25 7.17 4.83 -18.24
CA LEU A 25 7.15 4.04 -17.00
C LEU A 25 5.80 4.16 -16.29
N LEU A 26 5.26 5.38 -16.15
CA LEU A 26 3.92 5.59 -15.58
C LEU A 26 2.83 4.89 -16.40
N SER A 27 2.98 4.80 -17.73
CA SER A 27 2.08 4.03 -18.60
C SER A 27 2.11 2.54 -18.28
N TYR A 28 3.28 1.89 -18.29
CA TYR A 28 3.40 0.47 -17.93
C TYR A 28 2.97 0.18 -16.49
N THR A 29 3.25 1.10 -15.57
CA THR A 29 2.84 1.00 -14.17
C THR A 29 1.31 1.03 -14.04
N SER A 30 0.65 1.95 -14.75
CA SER A 30 -0.82 2.06 -14.78
C SER A 30 -1.48 0.80 -15.33
N GLN A 31 -0.91 0.17 -16.36
CA GLN A 31 -1.43 -1.09 -16.91
C GLN A 31 -1.29 -2.27 -15.95
N GLN A 32 -0.33 -2.21 -15.03
CA GLN A 32 -0.09 -3.25 -14.05
C GLN A 32 -0.73 -2.97 -12.68
N ALA A 33 -1.29 -1.78 -12.48
CA ALA A 33 -2.17 -1.51 -11.36
C ALA A 33 -3.33 -2.51 -11.44
N SER A 34 -3.44 -3.37 -10.44
CA SER A 34 -4.41 -4.47 -10.40
C SER A 34 -4.54 -5.00 -8.96
N GLY A 35 -5.28 -6.10 -8.79
CA GLY A 35 -5.59 -6.73 -7.51
C GLY A 35 -7.05 -6.51 -7.09
N ILE A 36 -7.60 -7.49 -6.38
CA ILE A 36 -8.96 -7.47 -5.82
C ILE A 36 -8.90 -7.82 -4.34
N THR A 37 -9.98 -7.61 -3.60
CA THR A 37 -10.00 -7.82 -2.13
C THR A 37 -10.17 -9.27 -1.70
N SER A 38 -10.10 -10.24 -2.63
CA SER A 38 -10.28 -11.66 -2.34
C SER A 38 -9.25 -12.23 -1.37
N TRP A 39 -8.07 -11.63 -1.26
CA TRP A 39 -7.04 -11.98 -0.26
C TRP A 39 -7.55 -11.95 1.18
N GLN A 40 -8.68 -11.30 1.47
CA GLN A 40 -9.31 -11.32 2.78
C GLN A 40 -9.82 -12.72 3.17
N ALA A 41 -10.14 -13.55 2.18
CA ALA A 41 -10.57 -14.93 2.37
C ALA A 41 -9.40 -15.90 2.59
N ASP A 42 -8.17 -15.50 2.28
CA ASP A 42 -6.97 -16.29 2.55
C ASP A 42 -6.63 -16.26 4.05
N VAL A 43 -6.88 -17.40 4.70
CA VAL A 43 -6.69 -17.61 6.15
C VAL A 43 -5.22 -17.64 6.56
N ASP A 44 -4.33 -18.05 5.66
CA ASP A 44 -2.89 -18.13 5.93
C ASP A 44 -2.18 -16.81 5.63
N HIS A 45 -2.89 -15.86 4.99
CA HIS A 45 -2.41 -14.53 4.63
C HIS A 45 -1.15 -14.53 3.73
N ILE A 46 -0.93 -15.59 2.96
CA ILE A 46 0.18 -15.72 2.01
C ILE A 46 -0.13 -14.91 0.73
N GLU A 47 -1.32 -15.05 0.17
CA GLU A 47 -1.76 -14.28 -1.00
C GLU A 47 -1.77 -12.78 -0.69
N LYS A 48 -2.20 -12.42 0.53
CA LYS A 48 -2.15 -11.04 1.00
C LYS A 48 -0.73 -10.44 0.93
N ALA A 49 0.31 -11.20 1.29
CA ALA A 49 1.69 -10.71 1.20
C ALA A 49 2.10 -10.45 -0.25
N PHE A 50 1.65 -11.30 -1.17
CA PHE A 50 1.83 -11.07 -2.61
C PHE A 50 1.08 -9.81 -3.08
N ASP A 51 -0.19 -9.65 -2.72
CA ASP A 51 -1.02 -8.54 -3.19
C ASP A 51 -0.54 -7.17 -2.71
N PHE A 52 -0.05 -7.07 -1.46
CA PHE A 52 0.38 -5.79 -0.89
C PHE A 52 1.82 -5.41 -1.19
N ALA A 53 2.72 -6.38 -1.41
CA ALA A 53 4.15 -6.13 -1.62
C ALA A 53 4.69 -6.84 -2.88
N GLY A 54 4.57 -8.16 -2.95
CA GLY A 54 5.23 -8.94 -4.00
C GLY A 54 4.83 -8.56 -5.43
N MET A 55 3.53 -8.47 -5.71
CA MET A 55 3.00 -8.09 -7.03
C MET A 55 3.33 -6.64 -7.38
N PRO A 56 3.07 -5.62 -6.52
CA PRO A 56 3.50 -4.25 -6.77
C PRO A 56 4.99 -4.10 -7.07
N ASP A 57 5.86 -4.72 -6.26
CA ASP A 57 7.31 -4.57 -6.39
C ASP A 57 7.80 -5.21 -7.69
N ARG A 58 7.36 -6.44 -7.97
CA ARG A 58 7.66 -7.13 -9.22
C ARG A 58 7.22 -6.30 -10.42
N SER A 59 5.99 -5.81 -10.42
CA SER A 59 5.40 -5.09 -11.55
C SER A 59 6.09 -3.72 -11.79
N GLY A 60 6.38 -2.98 -10.72
CA GLY A 60 7.07 -1.69 -10.80
C GLY A 60 8.50 -1.81 -11.30
N VAL A 61 9.27 -2.76 -10.76
CA VAL A 61 10.64 -3.05 -11.23
C VAL A 61 10.63 -3.50 -12.69
N THR A 62 9.72 -4.41 -13.06
CA THR A 62 9.59 -4.89 -14.45
C THR A 62 9.29 -3.72 -15.40
N ALA A 63 8.41 -2.81 -15.02
CA ALA A 63 8.09 -1.64 -15.83
C ALA A 63 9.32 -0.74 -16.06
N ALA A 64 10.11 -0.48 -15.01
CA ALA A 64 11.34 0.30 -15.11
C ALA A 64 12.36 -0.38 -16.04
N THR A 65 12.57 -1.69 -15.87
CA THR A 65 13.47 -2.48 -16.73
C THR A 65 13.07 -2.45 -18.20
N MET A 66 11.78 -2.56 -18.52
CA MET A 66 11.31 -2.51 -19.91
C MET A 66 11.59 -1.14 -20.55
N VAL A 67 11.31 -0.06 -19.82
CA VAL A 67 11.51 1.30 -20.33
C VAL A 67 12.99 1.66 -20.44
N GLU A 68 13.82 1.18 -19.51
CA GLU A 68 15.28 1.29 -19.58
C GLU A 68 15.83 0.56 -20.82
N ALA A 69 15.26 -0.59 -21.16
CA ALA A 69 15.56 -1.32 -22.39
C ALA A 69 15.04 -0.64 -23.68
N GLY A 70 14.46 0.56 -23.59
CA GLY A 70 14.03 1.37 -24.72
C GLY A 70 12.57 1.19 -25.13
N PHE A 71 11.75 0.51 -24.33
CA PHE A 71 10.33 0.39 -24.63
C PHE A 71 9.63 1.74 -24.53
N THR A 72 8.76 2.03 -25.51
CA THR A 72 7.90 3.22 -25.52
C THR A 72 6.53 2.91 -24.91
N GLY A 73 5.72 3.94 -24.65
CA GLY A 73 4.40 3.80 -24.03
C GLY A 73 3.50 5.01 -24.24
N VAL A 74 2.33 5.02 -23.61
CA VAL A 74 1.39 6.15 -23.68
C VAL A 74 1.97 7.34 -22.93
N TRP A 75 2.04 8.49 -23.58
CA TRP A 75 2.69 9.71 -23.06
C TRP A 75 1.95 10.34 -21.86
N ASP A 76 0.64 10.20 -21.85
CA ASP A 76 -0.30 10.95 -21.03
C ASP A 76 -1.32 10.03 -20.36
N VAL A 77 -0.90 8.88 -19.83
CA VAL A 77 -1.78 7.87 -19.21
C VAL A 77 -2.66 8.38 -18.04
N PHE A 78 -2.32 9.52 -17.45
CA PHE A 78 -3.08 10.19 -16.39
C PHE A 78 -4.07 11.24 -16.92
N GLU A 79 -3.98 11.56 -18.21
CA GLU A 79 -4.78 12.57 -18.92
C GLU A 79 -5.44 11.93 -20.16
N GLY A 80 -6.31 12.67 -20.83
CA GLY A 80 -6.93 12.19 -22.07
C GLY A 80 -7.95 11.06 -21.90
N PHE A 81 -8.21 10.32 -22.98
CA PHE A 81 -9.22 9.27 -23.06
C PHE A 81 -8.71 7.94 -22.51
N ASN A 82 -9.57 7.16 -21.83
CA ASN A 82 -9.21 5.89 -21.18
C ASN A 82 -7.99 6.01 -20.24
N ASN A 83 -7.93 7.09 -19.46
CA ASN A 83 -6.84 7.32 -18.51
C ASN A 83 -6.99 6.46 -17.25
N LEU A 84 -5.91 6.42 -16.44
CA LEU A 84 -5.89 5.67 -15.18
C LEU A 84 -7.07 6.05 -14.28
N PHE A 85 -7.28 7.33 -13.99
CA PHE A 85 -8.24 7.74 -12.96
C PHE A 85 -9.68 7.38 -13.34
N ASP A 86 -10.07 7.70 -14.58
CA ASP A 86 -11.41 7.43 -15.09
C ASP A 86 -11.70 5.93 -15.17
N SER A 87 -10.66 5.08 -15.28
CA SER A 87 -10.80 3.62 -15.29
C SER A 87 -11.10 3.02 -13.92
N TYR A 88 -10.79 3.73 -12.82
CA TYR A 88 -10.92 3.21 -11.45
C TYR A 88 -12.04 3.88 -10.64
N THR A 89 -12.34 5.16 -10.90
CA THR A 89 -13.38 5.88 -10.16
C THR A 89 -13.97 7.02 -10.99
N VAL A 90 -15.27 7.27 -10.79
CA VAL A 90 -15.98 8.40 -11.39
C VAL A 90 -15.66 9.74 -10.69
N ASN A 91 -15.10 9.68 -9.47
CA ASN A 91 -14.74 10.86 -8.69
C ASN A 91 -13.28 10.73 -8.25
N HIS A 92 -12.41 11.56 -8.82
CA HIS A 92 -10.99 11.64 -8.49
C HIS A 92 -10.59 13.11 -8.29
N ASP A 93 -9.68 13.33 -7.35
CA ASP A 93 -9.01 14.61 -7.15
C ASP A 93 -7.56 14.48 -7.62
N ARG A 94 -7.30 14.91 -8.86
CA ARG A 94 -5.95 14.88 -9.44
C ARG A 94 -5.02 15.90 -8.78
N ALA A 95 -5.56 17.00 -8.25
CA ALA A 95 -4.76 18.03 -7.60
C ALA A 95 -4.15 17.51 -6.29
N ALA A 96 -4.80 16.57 -5.62
CA ALA A 96 -4.28 15.91 -4.43
C ALA A 96 -2.92 15.22 -4.64
N LEU A 97 -2.60 14.76 -5.87
CA LEU A 97 -1.33 14.11 -6.19
C LEU A 97 -0.14 15.08 -6.18
N LEU A 98 -0.40 16.35 -6.45
CA LEU A 98 0.62 17.41 -6.53
C LEU A 98 0.69 18.22 -5.24
N ASN A 99 -0.30 18.08 -4.36
CA ASN A 99 -0.38 18.83 -3.13
C ASN A 99 0.84 18.53 -2.25
N GLU A 100 1.61 19.58 -1.93
CA GLU A 100 2.83 19.51 -1.11
C GLU A 100 3.92 18.55 -1.64
N LEU A 101 3.91 18.27 -2.96
CA LEU A 101 4.94 17.46 -3.59
C LEU A 101 6.32 18.13 -3.43
N GLY A 102 7.28 17.39 -2.88
CA GLY A 102 8.63 17.87 -2.61
C GLY A 102 8.79 18.58 -1.25
N SER A 103 7.71 18.82 -0.51
CA SER A 103 7.75 19.40 0.84
C SER A 103 7.23 18.45 1.91
N ARG A 104 6.13 17.73 1.63
CA ARG A 104 5.60 16.70 2.53
C ARG A 104 6.09 15.32 2.09
N TYR A 105 6.67 14.59 3.03
CA TYR A 105 7.17 13.23 2.81
C TYR A 105 6.31 12.24 3.58
N GLU A 106 5.40 11.55 2.88
CA GLU A 106 4.42 10.62 3.49
C GLU A 106 5.06 9.47 4.28
N VAL A 107 6.33 9.13 3.98
CA VAL A 107 7.12 8.17 4.76
C VAL A 107 7.22 8.57 6.24
N MET A 108 7.25 9.88 6.54
CA MET A 108 7.30 10.40 7.91
C MET A 108 6.00 10.21 8.68
N LEU A 109 4.90 9.89 7.99
CA LEU A 109 3.58 9.62 8.55
C LEU A 109 3.25 8.11 8.57
N THR A 110 4.23 7.26 8.26
CA THR A 110 4.05 5.81 8.23
C THR A 110 4.18 5.21 9.63
N ASN A 111 3.34 4.20 9.93
CA ASN A 111 3.36 3.49 11.20
C ASN A 111 4.27 2.25 11.14
N ILE A 112 5.05 2.02 12.21
CA ILE A 112 5.81 0.78 12.39
C ILE A 112 5.00 -0.15 13.30
N LYS A 113 4.74 -1.39 12.85
CA LYS A 113 4.02 -2.37 13.65
C LYS A 113 4.88 -2.86 14.81
N ARG A 114 4.34 -2.79 16.03
CA ARG A 114 4.98 -3.34 17.23
C ARG A 114 4.78 -4.84 17.35
N TYR A 115 3.62 -5.33 16.93
CA TYR A 115 3.24 -6.74 17.01
C TYR A 115 2.92 -7.33 15.63
N CYS A 116 3.16 -8.63 15.46
CA CYS A 116 2.88 -9.39 14.23
C CYS A 116 1.38 -9.68 14.06
N VAL A 117 0.56 -8.64 14.07
CA VAL A 117 -0.90 -8.71 13.97
C VAL A 117 -1.44 -7.70 12.94
N GLY A 118 -2.71 -7.86 12.57
CA GLY A 118 -3.43 -6.86 11.78
C GLY A 118 -3.38 -5.48 12.45
N SER A 119 -3.26 -4.41 11.66
CA SER A 119 -3.20 -3.04 12.19
C SER A 119 -4.35 -2.69 13.17
N PRO A 120 -5.61 -3.14 12.95
CA PRO A 120 -6.71 -2.84 13.87
C PRO A 120 -6.56 -3.36 15.30
N ILE A 121 -5.75 -4.41 15.52
CA ILE A 121 -5.60 -5.04 16.84
C ILE A 121 -4.24 -4.74 17.51
N GLN A 122 -3.44 -3.82 16.96
CA GLN A 122 -2.19 -3.37 17.60
C GLN A 122 -2.46 -2.81 19.00
N ALA A 123 -3.43 -1.90 19.14
CA ALA A 123 -3.75 -1.26 20.41
C ALA A 123 -4.35 -2.24 21.44
N PRO A 124 -5.34 -3.09 21.11
CA PRO A 124 -5.82 -4.13 22.02
C PRO A 124 -4.71 -5.07 22.54
N VAL A 125 -3.81 -5.53 21.67
CA VAL A 125 -2.69 -6.38 22.09
C VAL A 125 -1.72 -5.64 22.99
N ASP A 126 -1.41 -4.37 22.68
CA ASP A 126 -0.55 -3.55 23.53
C ASP A 126 -1.14 -3.39 24.93
N THR A 127 -2.42 -3.05 25.01
CA THR A 127 -3.15 -2.89 26.27
C THR A 127 -3.15 -4.17 27.10
N LEU A 128 -3.47 -5.32 26.49
CA LEU A 128 -3.49 -6.61 27.19
C LEU A 128 -2.10 -6.94 27.76
N LEU A 129 -1.05 -6.76 26.95
CA LEU A 129 0.33 -7.04 27.38
C LEU A 129 0.79 -6.09 28.49
N ASN A 130 0.33 -4.83 28.49
CA ASN A 130 0.62 -3.90 29.59
C ASN A 130 -0.09 -4.32 30.89
N ILE A 131 -1.36 -4.71 30.83
CA ILE A 131 -2.12 -5.23 32.01
C ILE A 131 -1.42 -6.45 32.62
N ILE A 132 -1.05 -7.42 31.78
CA ILE A 132 -0.35 -8.64 32.23
C ILE A 132 0.97 -8.27 32.93
N ARG A 133 1.74 -7.34 32.37
CA ARG A 133 3.03 -6.90 32.95
C ARG A 133 2.86 -6.13 34.25
N GLU A 134 1.89 -5.23 34.32
CA GLU A 134 1.69 -4.36 35.49
C GLU A 134 1.07 -5.10 36.68
N HIS A 135 0.18 -6.07 36.42
CA HIS A 135 -0.57 -6.75 37.47
C HIS A 135 -0.11 -8.19 37.74
N GLY A 136 0.75 -8.75 36.89
CA GLY A 136 1.23 -10.14 37.04
C GLY A 136 0.12 -11.18 36.90
N VAL A 137 -0.96 -10.86 36.18
CA VAL A 137 -2.12 -11.74 35.97
C VAL A 137 -1.93 -12.64 34.75
N GLY A 138 -2.40 -13.87 34.87
CA GLY A 138 -2.44 -14.87 33.80
C GLY A 138 -3.87 -15.15 33.31
N ALA A 139 -3.98 -16.10 32.38
CA ALA A 139 -5.28 -16.52 31.84
C ALA A 139 -6.21 -17.09 32.93
N ASP A 140 -5.65 -17.78 33.94
CA ASP A 140 -6.40 -18.39 35.03
C ASP A 140 -6.98 -17.35 36.02
N ASP A 141 -6.50 -16.11 35.98
CA ASP A 141 -6.96 -15.02 36.84
C ASP A 141 -8.13 -14.22 36.22
N LEU A 142 -8.56 -14.58 35.00
CA LEU A 142 -9.51 -13.80 34.21
C LEU A 142 -10.80 -14.59 33.93
N ASP A 143 -11.92 -14.12 34.49
CA ASP A 143 -13.25 -14.68 34.19
C ASP A 143 -13.74 -14.27 32.77
N ARG A 144 -13.47 -13.02 32.37
CA ARG A 144 -13.90 -12.47 31.07
C ARG A 144 -12.99 -11.35 30.58
N MET A 145 -12.79 -11.27 29.26
CA MET A 145 -12.18 -10.12 28.58
C MET A 145 -13.15 -9.56 27.53
N VAL A 146 -13.20 -8.22 27.41
CA VAL A 146 -14.01 -7.52 26.41
C VAL A 146 -13.12 -6.52 25.66
N ALA A 147 -13.05 -6.65 24.33
CA ALA A 147 -12.35 -5.70 23.48
C ALA A 147 -13.34 -4.75 22.83
N VAL A 148 -13.20 -3.44 23.09
CA VAL A 148 -14.04 -2.40 22.47
C VAL A 148 -13.24 -1.72 21.36
N THR A 149 -13.79 -1.69 20.15
CA THR A 149 -13.16 -1.02 19.00
C THR A 149 -13.88 0.28 18.67
N ALA A 150 -13.19 1.20 17.99
CA ALA A 150 -13.67 2.55 17.71
C ALA A 150 -15.00 2.62 16.92
N ASN A 151 -15.42 1.55 16.26
CA ASN A 151 -16.64 1.50 15.45
C ASN A 151 -17.88 1.03 16.24
N GLY A 152 -17.79 0.82 17.56
CA GLY A 152 -18.95 0.54 18.42
C GLY A 152 -19.62 -0.83 18.22
N GLU A 153 -19.28 -1.57 17.17
CA GLU A 153 -19.67 -2.97 17.01
C GLU A 153 -18.78 -3.83 17.93
N ASN A 154 -19.33 -4.19 19.09
CA ASN A 154 -18.83 -5.31 19.87
C ASN A 154 -18.92 -6.56 18.99
N ARG A 155 -17.78 -7.03 18.47
CA ARG A 155 -17.65 -8.38 17.91
C ARG A 155 -17.17 -9.32 19.00
#